data_AF-A0A350WVU9-F1
#
_entry.id   AF-A0A350WVU9-F1
#
_cell.length_a   1.000
_cell.length_b   1.000
_cell.length_c   1.000
_cell.angle_alpha   90.00
_cell.angle_beta   90.00
_cell.angle_gamma   90.00
#
_symmetry.space_group_name_H-M   'P 1'
#
loop_
_entity.id
_entity.type
_entity.pdbx_description
1 polymer ?
#
loop_
_entity_poly.entity_id
_entity_poly.type
_entity_poly.pdbx_seq_one_letter_code
_entity_poly.pdbx_strand_id
1 'polypeptide(L)'
;MEVISQNAVYFAVVAVIMILLFAWAYFTKRIQKDFITMTWVLIPVAIAINLTIGQIVLVLKLPVYLDSIGTVLVGVICGPWAGALTGALSNIIAGIILDPGWFPWFPVAAAIGATAGVMANIGYFKNWWKVVVTGFVIAIVATVVGTPISIAIFGGISASGSSIITAFLLETGRSLVGAVLTTNFIAEPLDKIATSLLAFAIIDGLSARYLSRFPRGENAAVEKGQKQTQMIIALVVVVLLILFGIFILPSLTAG
;
A
#
# COMPACT_ATOMS: atom_id res chain seq x y z
N MET A 1 13.80 27.71 12.93
CA MET A 1 12.32 27.62 13.01
C MET A 1 11.63 27.89 11.67
N GLU A 2 12.28 28.51 10.67
CA GLU A 2 11.69 28.75 9.33
C GLU A 2 11.55 27.52 8.43
N VAL A 3 12.42 26.51 8.54
CA VAL A 3 12.34 25.30 7.69
C VAL A 3 11.13 24.41 8.05
N ILE A 4 10.61 24.53 9.27
CA ILE A 4 9.43 23.78 9.74
C ILE A 4 8.15 24.37 9.14
N SER A 5 8.09 25.70 8.92
CA SER A 5 6.88 26.36 8.41
C SER A 5 6.67 26.12 6.91
N GLN A 6 7.74 26.08 6.11
CA GLN A 6 7.62 25.86 4.66
C GLN A 6 7.22 24.42 4.33
N ASN A 7 7.73 23.43 5.07
CA ASN A 7 7.35 22.03 4.94
C ASN A 7 5.90 21.78 5.38
N ALA A 8 5.44 22.45 6.44
CA ALA A 8 4.05 22.39 6.87
C ALA A 8 3.06 22.89 5.80
N VAL A 9 3.45 23.89 5.00
CA VAL A 9 2.64 24.41 3.89
C VAL A 9 2.54 23.39 2.75
N TYR A 10 3.64 22.74 2.36
CA TYR A 10 3.59 21.66 1.35
C TYR A 10 2.72 20.48 1.83
N PHE A 11 2.83 20.08 3.09
CA PHE A 11 1.98 19.04 3.67
C PHE A 11 0.50 19.45 3.72
N ALA A 12 0.20 20.70 4.10
CA ALA A 12 -1.16 21.22 4.10
C ALA A 12 -1.74 21.25 2.69
N VAL A 13 -0.98 21.69 1.68
CA VAL A 13 -1.42 21.74 0.28
C VAL A 13 -1.70 20.33 -0.26
N VAL A 14 -0.83 19.36 -0.01
CA VAL A 14 -1.03 17.99 -0.49
C VAL A 14 -2.14 17.27 0.27
N ALA A 15 -2.27 17.50 1.59
CA ALA A 15 -3.40 17.01 2.38
C ALA A 15 -4.72 17.60 1.86
N VAL A 16 -4.74 18.89 1.52
CA VAL A 16 -5.91 19.55 0.91
C VAL A 16 -6.22 18.95 -0.46
N ILE A 17 -5.23 18.67 -1.32
CA ILE A 17 -5.46 18.02 -2.62
C ILE A 17 -6.04 16.61 -2.42
N MET A 18 -5.51 15.84 -1.47
CA MET A 18 -6.04 14.52 -1.13
C MET A 18 -7.47 14.62 -0.59
N ILE A 19 -7.74 15.55 0.34
CA ILE A 19 -9.07 15.83 0.88
C ILE A 19 -10.03 16.26 -0.23
N LEU A 20 -9.59 17.04 -1.21
CA LEU A 20 -10.41 17.45 -2.36
C LEU A 20 -10.69 16.29 -3.31
N LEU A 21 -9.71 15.41 -3.55
CA LEU A 21 -9.90 14.18 -4.33
C LEU A 21 -10.86 13.19 -3.63
N PHE A 22 -10.71 13.04 -2.31
CA PHE A 22 -11.60 12.25 -1.46
C PHE A 22 -12.99 12.87 -1.37
N ALA A 23 -13.10 14.20 -1.22
CA ALA A 23 -14.37 14.91 -1.21
C ALA A 23 -15.08 14.82 -2.56
N TRP A 24 -14.37 14.97 -3.68
CA TRP A 24 -14.90 14.76 -5.01
C TRP A 24 -15.43 13.31 -5.21
N ALA A 25 -14.71 12.32 -4.68
CA ALA A 25 -15.14 10.93 -4.66
C ALA A 25 -16.32 10.66 -3.69
N TYR A 26 -16.46 11.46 -2.62
CA TYR A 26 -17.53 11.39 -1.61
C TYR A 26 -18.85 11.99 -2.14
N PHE A 27 -18.78 13.17 -2.77
CA PHE A 27 -19.96 13.90 -3.26
C PHE A 27 -20.65 13.26 -4.48
N THR A 28 -20.00 12.31 -5.16
CA THR A 28 -20.54 11.66 -6.35
C THR A 28 -21.48 10.45 -6.09
N LYS A 29 -21.99 10.26 -4.86
CA LYS A 29 -22.85 9.11 -4.45
C LYS A 29 -22.24 7.72 -4.72
N ARG A 30 -20.93 7.62 -4.96
CA ARG A 30 -20.22 6.37 -5.27
C ARG A 30 -20.00 5.45 -4.07
N ILE A 31 -20.07 5.96 -2.84
CA ILE A 31 -19.86 5.22 -1.58
C ILE A 31 -20.87 4.08 -1.41
N GLN A 32 -22.14 4.31 -1.72
CA GLN A 32 -23.19 3.31 -1.51
C GLN A 32 -22.98 2.06 -2.36
N LYS A 33 -22.37 2.21 -3.54
CA LYS A 33 -22.01 1.07 -4.39
C LYS A 33 -20.90 0.21 -3.74
N ASP A 34 -20.05 0.79 -2.91
CA ASP A 34 -18.87 0.10 -2.37
C ASP A 34 -19.23 -0.84 -1.21
N PHE A 35 -20.32 -0.54 -0.48
CA PHE A 35 -20.72 -1.27 0.73
C PHE A 35 -21.96 -2.13 0.51
N ILE A 36 -21.75 -3.31 -0.07
CA ILE A 36 -22.75 -4.39 -0.11
C ILE A 36 -22.40 -5.49 0.90
N THR A 37 -23.31 -6.43 1.15
CA THR A 37 -23.09 -7.55 2.09
C THR A 37 -21.78 -8.29 1.82
N MET A 38 -21.45 -8.54 0.55
CA MET A 38 -20.19 -9.21 0.18
C MET A 38 -18.94 -8.39 0.56
N THR A 39 -19.01 -7.06 0.49
CA THR A 39 -17.91 -6.18 0.94
C THR A 39 -17.68 -6.34 2.45
N TRP A 40 -18.77 -6.32 3.24
CA TRP A 40 -18.67 -6.47 4.69
C TRP A 40 -18.08 -7.82 5.12
N VAL A 41 -18.36 -8.89 4.38
CA VAL A 41 -17.76 -10.21 4.62
C VAL A 41 -16.28 -10.25 4.22
N LEU A 42 -15.90 -9.54 3.16
CA LEU A 42 -14.53 -9.53 2.67
C LEU A 42 -13.58 -8.72 3.56
N ILE A 43 -14.05 -7.64 4.18
CA ILE A 43 -13.21 -6.76 5.02
C ILE A 43 -12.46 -7.55 6.11
N PRO A 44 -13.11 -8.38 6.97
CA PRO A 44 -12.40 -9.18 7.97
C PRO A 44 -11.39 -10.17 7.37
N VAL A 45 -11.72 -10.78 6.23
CA VAL A 45 -10.81 -11.71 5.54
C VAL A 45 -9.56 -10.97 5.05
N ALA A 46 -9.73 -9.80 4.45
CA ALA A 46 -8.65 -8.95 3.99
C ALA A 46 -7.76 -8.47 5.15
N ILE A 47 -8.36 -8.10 6.28
CA ILE A 47 -7.63 -7.75 7.51
C ILE A 47 -6.80 -8.94 7.98
N ALA A 48 -7.38 -10.14 8.05
CA ALA A 48 -6.65 -11.34 8.46
C ALA A 48 -5.44 -11.64 7.56
N ILE A 49 -5.57 -11.46 6.24
CA ILE A 49 -4.46 -11.59 5.29
C ILE A 49 -3.36 -10.57 5.60
N ASN A 50 -3.72 -9.29 5.76
CA ASN A 50 -2.78 -8.21 6.06
C ASN A 50 -1.99 -8.49 7.34
N LEU A 51 -2.68 -8.85 8.43
CA LEU A 51 -2.05 -9.14 9.72
C LEU A 51 -1.13 -10.36 9.63
N THR A 52 -1.59 -11.44 8.99
CA THR A 52 -0.81 -12.68 8.89
C THR A 52 0.47 -12.48 8.08
N ILE A 53 0.36 -11.87 6.90
CA ILE A 53 1.52 -11.65 6.02
C ILE A 53 2.45 -10.61 6.63
N GLY A 54 1.90 -9.50 7.16
CA GLY A 54 2.69 -8.46 7.80
C GLY A 54 3.50 -8.98 8.99
N GLN A 55 2.94 -9.87 9.81
CA GLN A 55 3.68 -10.50 10.91
C GLN A 55 4.79 -11.43 10.41
N ILE A 56 4.54 -12.24 9.37
CA ILE A 56 5.59 -13.08 8.76
C ILE A 56 6.76 -12.20 8.26
N VAL A 57 6.43 -11.11 7.58
CA VAL A 57 7.41 -10.15 7.04
C VAL A 57 8.24 -9.49 8.14
N LEU A 58 7.61 -9.05 9.23
CA LEU A 58 8.31 -8.47 10.38
C LEU A 58 9.24 -9.48 11.07
N VAL A 59 8.79 -10.72 11.27
CA VAL A 59 9.61 -11.77 11.90
C VAL A 59 10.81 -12.13 11.02
N LEU A 60 10.63 -12.18 9.71
CA LEU A 60 11.70 -12.43 8.74
C LEU A 60 12.58 -11.19 8.48
N LYS A 61 12.21 -10.02 9.03
CA LYS A 61 12.90 -8.73 8.83
C LYS A 61 13.13 -8.40 7.35
N LEU A 62 12.14 -8.70 6.50
CA LEU A 62 12.26 -8.36 5.08
C LEU A 62 12.25 -6.84 4.91
N PRO A 63 12.95 -6.29 3.89
CA PRO A 63 12.99 -4.85 3.62
C PRO A 63 11.73 -4.35 2.87
N VAL A 64 10.60 -5.02 3.07
CA VAL A 64 9.26 -4.72 2.55
C VAL A 64 8.25 -4.94 3.68
N TYR A 65 6.99 -4.54 3.52
CA TYR A 65 5.94 -4.69 4.53
C TYR A 65 4.90 -5.75 4.14
N LEU A 66 4.45 -5.75 2.88
CA LEU A 66 3.42 -6.63 2.31
C LEU A 66 2.12 -6.73 3.15
N ASP A 67 1.87 -5.72 3.99
CA ASP A 67 0.78 -5.65 4.97
C ASP A 67 -0.53 -5.08 4.41
N SER A 68 -0.56 -4.82 3.10
CA SER A 68 -1.65 -4.10 2.43
C SER A 68 -2.25 -4.89 1.26
N ILE A 69 -1.97 -6.19 1.13
CA ILE A 69 -2.47 -7.04 0.04
C ILE A 69 -4.00 -7.11 0.06
N GLY A 70 -4.59 -7.40 1.23
CA GLY A 70 -6.03 -7.42 1.43
C GLY A 70 -6.66 -6.04 1.23
N THR A 71 -5.96 -4.98 1.65
CA THR A 71 -6.39 -3.58 1.48
C THR A 71 -6.51 -3.21 0.01
N VAL A 72 -5.49 -3.53 -0.79
CA VAL A 72 -5.50 -3.31 -2.24
C VAL A 72 -6.57 -4.17 -2.90
N LEU A 73 -6.69 -5.45 -2.50
CA LEU A 73 -7.69 -6.37 -3.04
C LEU A 73 -9.11 -5.81 -2.86
N VAL A 74 -9.49 -5.41 -1.64
CA VAL A 74 -10.80 -4.81 -1.37
C VAL A 74 -10.95 -3.49 -2.12
N GLY A 75 -9.91 -2.65 -2.16
CA GLY A 75 -9.93 -1.41 -2.94
C GLY A 75 -10.30 -1.65 -4.41
N VAL A 76 -9.69 -2.66 -5.02
CA VAL A 76 -9.89 -3.00 -6.44
C VAL A 76 -11.30 -3.51 -6.73
N ILE A 77 -11.76 -4.52 -5.99
CA ILE A 77 -13.01 -5.24 -6.33
C ILE A 77 -14.26 -4.71 -5.62
N CYS A 78 -14.09 -3.98 -4.50
CA CYS A 78 -15.19 -3.35 -3.77
C CYS A 78 -15.23 -1.83 -3.94
N GLY A 79 -14.09 -1.17 -4.12
CA GLY A 79 -13.98 0.27 -4.39
C GLY A 79 -13.12 1.03 -3.37
N PRO A 80 -12.78 2.31 -3.66
CA PRO A 80 -11.88 3.14 -2.88
C PRO A 80 -12.24 3.21 -1.40
N TRP A 81 -13.53 3.37 -1.08
CA TRP A 81 -13.95 3.57 0.31
C TRP A 81 -13.92 2.28 1.12
N ALA A 82 -14.29 1.17 0.50
CA ALA A 82 -14.15 -0.16 1.10
C ALA A 82 -12.68 -0.49 1.34
N GLY A 83 -11.79 -0.19 0.37
CA GLY A 83 -10.35 -0.34 0.53
C GLY A 83 -9.78 0.55 1.64
N ALA A 84 -10.17 1.82 1.68
CA ALA A 84 -9.74 2.76 2.71
C ALA A 84 -10.14 2.30 4.11
N LEU A 85 -11.39 1.85 4.28
CA LEU A 85 -11.88 1.31 5.54
C LEU A 85 -11.10 0.04 5.94
N THR A 86 -10.85 -0.85 4.99
CA THR A 86 -10.08 -2.09 5.24
C THR A 86 -8.68 -1.78 5.74
N GLY A 87 -7.98 -0.85 5.08
CA GLY A 87 -6.63 -0.42 5.47
C GLY A 87 -6.62 0.22 6.85
N ALA A 88 -7.51 1.17 7.11
CA ALA A 88 -7.63 1.82 8.41
C ALA A 88 -7.88 0.81 9.53
N LEU A 89 -8.87 -0.08 9.34
CA LEU A 89 -9.23 -1.09 10.34
C LEU A 89 -8.10 -2.10 10.53
N SER A 90 -7.36 -2.48 9.49
CA SER A 90 -6.22 -3.40 9.61
C SER A 90 -5.19 -2.88 10.62
N ASN A 91 -4.77 -1.62 10.48
CA ASN A 91 -3.74 -1.04 11.33
C ASN A 91 -4.26 -0.65 12.72
N ILE A 92 -5.52 -0.24 12.85
CA ILE A 92 -6.15 -0.01 14.15
C ILE A 92 -6.23 -1.32 14.94
N ILE A 93 -6.74 -2.40 14.31
CA ILE A 93 -6.87 -3.71 14.96
C ILE A 93 -5.49 -4.27 15.31
N ALA A 94 -4.51 -4.19 14.39
CA ALA A 94 -3.12 -4.56 14.68
C ALA A 94 -2.56 -3.79 15.89
N GLY A 95 -2.83 -2.49 15.95
CA GLY A 95 -2.45 -1.61 17.05
C GLY A 95 -2.99 -2.05 18.41
N ILE A 96 -4.19 -2.64 18.42
CA ILE A 96 -4.87 -3.09 19.64
C ILE A 96 -4.39 -4.49 20.06
N ILE A 97 -4.25 -5.43 19.11
CA ILE A 97 -4.08 -6.85 19.43
C ILE A 97 -2.65 -7.38 19.26
N LEU A 98 -1.80 -6.70 18.47
CA LEU A 98 -0.43 -7.15 18.16
C LEU A 98 0.60 -6.21 18.79
N ASP A 99 0.68 -4.97 18.29
CA ASP A 99 1.68 -4.00 18.73
C ASP A 99 1.17 -2.56 18.51
N PRO A 100 1.21 -1.68 19.53
CA PRO A 100 0.74 -0.30 19.42
C PRO A 100 1.41 0.54 18.32
N GLY A 101 2.62 0.17 17.90
CA GLY A 101 3.36 0.82 16.82
C GLY A 101 2.67 0.72 15.45
N TRP A 102 1.69 -0.16 15.28
CA TRP A 102 0.88 -0.24 14.07
C TRP A 102 -0.17 0.87 13.98
N PHE A 103 -0.68 1.34 15.13
CA PHE A 103 -1.81 2.26 15.19
C PHE A 103 -1.57 3.54 14.38
N PRO A 104 -0.42 4.25 14.50
CA PRO A 104 -0.21 5.50 13.77
C PRO A 104 -0.26 5.38 12.23
N TRP A 105 -0.10 4.18 11.68
CA TRP A 105 -0.07 3.94 10.24
C TRP A 105 -1.46 3.78 9.62
N PHE A 106 -2.55 3.84 10.39
CA PHE A 106 -3.91 3.70 9.85
C PHE A 106 -4.26 4.69 8.72
N PRO A 107 -3.81 5.98 8.73
CA PRO A 107 -4.10 6.91 7.64
C PRO A 107 -3.39 6.52 6.35
N VAL A 108 -2.17 5.97 6.47
CA VAL A 108 -1.38 5.47 5.33
C VAL A 108 -2.10 4.30 4.68
N ALA A 109 -2.51 3.31 5.49
CA ALA A 109 -3.24 2.14 5.00
C ALA A 109 -4.58 2.52 4.36
N ALA A 110 -5.30 3.50 4.93
CA ALA A 110 -6.51 4.05 4.32
C ALA A 110 -6.25 4.68 2.95
N ALA A 111 -5.19 5.50 2.85
CA ALA A 111 -4.79 6.14 1.60
C ALA A 111 -4.37 5.11 0.53
N ILE A 112 -3.69 4.03 0.93
CA ILE A 112 -3.33 2.91 0.04
C ILE A 112 -4.57 2.27 -0.57
N GLY A 113 -5.54 1.86 0.26
CA GLY A 113 -6.75 1.19 -0.20
C GLY A 113 -7.65 2.08 -1.07
N ALA A 114 -7.74 3.35 -0.73
CA ALA A 114 -8.41 4.34 -1.55
C ALA A 114 -7.77 4.48 -2.93
N THR A 115 -6.45 4.67 -2.97
CA THR A 115 -5.69 4.87 -4.20
C THR A 115 -5.80 3.65 -5.10
N ALA A 116 -5.68 2.45 -4.53
CA ALA A 116 -5.90 1.20 -5.26
C ALA A 116 -7.28 1.15 -5.93
N GLY A 117 -8.34 1.49 -5.20
CA GLY A 117 -9.69 1.51 -5.76
C GLY A 117 -9.91 2.60 -6.81
N VAL A 118 -9.27 3.76 -6.68
CA VAL A 118 -9.35 4.83 -7.70
C VAL A 118 -8.65 4.39 -8.98
N MET A 119 -7.43 3.85 -8.86
CA MET A 119 -6.66 3.32 -10.00
C MET A 119 -7.39 2.15 -10.69
N ALA A 120 -8.03 1.28 -9.91
CA ALA A 120 -8.83 0.19 -10.45
C ALA A 120 -10.03 0.68 -11.28
N ASN A 121 -10.75 1.70 -10.80
CA ASN A 121 -11.89 2.29 -11.53
C ASN A 121 -11.51 2.90 -12.88
N ILE A 122 -10.30 3.46 -13.00
CA ILE A 122 -9.79 4.01 -14.26
C ILE A 122 -9.15 2.93 -15.15
N GLY A 123 -9.25 1.65 -14.75
CA GLY A 123 -8.80 0.50 -15.55
C GLY A 123 -7.31 0.17 -15.42
N TYR A 124 -6.63 0.66 -14.39
CA TYR A 124 -5.19 0.40 -14.15
C TYR A 124 -4.91 -0.90 -13.39
N PHE A 125 -5.93 -1.74 -13.19
CA PHE A 125 -5.77 -3.07 -12.59
C PHE A 125 -6.06 -4.22 -13.57
N LYS A 126 -6.08 -3.92 -14.87
CA LYS A 126 -6.46 -4.90 -15.92
C LYS A 126 -5.31 -5.74 -16.46
N ASN A 127 -4.07 -5.25 -16.37
CA ASN A 127 -2.87 -5.92 -16.89
C ASN A 127 -1.69 -5.67 -15.93
N TRP A 128 -0.75 -6.62 -15.84
CA TRP A 128 0.37 -6.58 -14.88
C TRP A 128 1.17 -5.26 -14.88
N TRP A 129 1.45 -4.67 -16.05
CA TRP A 129 2.24 -3.42 -16.13
C TRP A 129 1.45 -2.21 -15.62
N LYS A 130 0.12 -2.19 -15.79
CA LYS A 130 -0.73 -1.15 -15.22
C LYS A 130 -0.81 -1.29 -13.69
N VAL A 131 -0.75 -2.53 -13.20
CA VAL A 131 -0.66 -2.82 -11.77
C VAL A 131 0.68 -2.35 -11.20
N VAL A 132 1.79 -2.47 -11.95
CA VAL A 132 3.08 -1.86 -11.57
C VAL A 132 2.95 -0.34 -11.44
N VAL A 133 2.31 0.32 -12.41
CA VAL A 133 2.04 1.77 -12.32
C VAL A 133 1.16 2.10 -11.11
N THR A 134 0.12 1.29 -10.85
CA THR A 134 -0.74 1.43 -9.67
C THR A 134 0.07 1.33 -8.37
N GLY A 135 0.94 0.33 -8.26
CA GLY A 135 1.83 0.15 -7.11
C GLY A 135 2.77 1.34 -6.91
N PHE A 136 3.31 1.90 -7.99
CA PHE A 136 4.14 3.10 -7.93
C PHE A 136 3.36 4.35 -7.46
N VAL A 137 2.13 4.55 -7.94
CA VAL A 137 1.25 5.64 -7.46
C VAL A 137 0.91 5.45 -5.99
N ILE A 138 0.59 4.22 -5.57
CA ILE A 138 0.36 3.88 -4.17
C ILE A 138 1.61 4.18 -3.33
N ALA A 139 2.82 3.87 -3.82
CA ALA A 139 4.07 4.16 -3.12
C ALA A 139 4.30 5.66 -2.91
N ILE A 140 4.00 6.49 -3.91
CA ILE A 140 4.08 7.95 -3.77
C ILE A 140 3.11 8.42 -2.69
N VAL A 141 1.85 7.96 -2.75
CA VAL A 141 0.83 8.32 -1.75
C VAL A 141 1.25 7.86 -0.35
N ALA A 142 1.72 6.61 -0.23
CA ALA A 142 2.19 6.06 1.03
C ALA A 142 3.40 6.83 1.58
N THR A 143 4.36 7.19 0.73
CA THR A 143 5.53 8.01 1.12
C THR A 143 5.10 9.39 1.61
N VAL A 144 4.20 10.06 0.89
CA VAL A 144 3.73 11.40 1.25
C VAL A 144 2.97 11.40 2.58
N VAL A 145 2.10 10.41 2.80
CA VAL A 145 1.30 10.31 4.03
C VAL A 145 2.13 9.74 5.19
N GLY A 146 3.03 8.79 4.91
CA GLY A 146 3.80 8.04 5.90
C GLY A 146 5.06 8.75 6.38
N THR A 147 5.72 9.57 5.56
CA THR A 147 6.95 10.28 5.96
C THR A 147 6.74 11.20 7.17
N PRO A 148 5.68 12.03 7.24
CA PRO A 148 5.40 12.84 8.44
C PRO A 148 5.20 12.01 9.69
N ILE A 149 4.47 10.90 9.57
CA ILE A 149 4.16 10.00 10.68
C ILE A 149 5.45 9.35 11.18
N SER A 150 6.29 8.87 10.25
CA SER A 150 7.60 8.31 10.54
C SER A 150 8.49 9.29 11.32
N ILE A 151 8.57 10.53 10.87
CA ILE A 151 9.43 11.54 11.53
C ILE A 151 8.85 11.99 12.87
N ALA A 152 7.56 12.31 12.91
CA ALA A 152 6.93 12.93 14.09
C ALA A 152 6.74 11.95 15.26
N ILE A 153 6.49 10.67 14.97
CA ILE A 153 6.15 9.67 15.98
C ILE A 153 7.32 8.72 16.24
N PHE A 154 8.06 8.35 15.19
CA PHE A 154 9.12 7.34 15.27
C PHE A 154 10.52 7.92 15.12
N GLY A 155 10.66 9.24 14.97
CA GLY A 155 11.97 9.87 14.75
C GLY A 155 12.71 9.35 13.51
N GLY A 156 11.97 8.82 12.52
CA GLY A 156 12.50 8.23 11.29
C GLY A 156 12.93 6.77 11.37
N ILE A 157 12.89 6.13 12.55
CA ILE A 157 13.27 4.72 12.74
C ILE A 157 12.07 3.97 13.30
N SER A 158 11.48 3.08 12.51
CA SER A 158 10.36 2.21 12.92
C SER A 158 10.79 0.74 13.03
N ALA A 159 9.86 -0.15 13.41
CA ALA A 159 10.09 -1.59 13.46
C ALA A 159 10.34 -2.26 12.09
N SER A 160 10.29 -1.50 10.99
CA SER A 160 10.54 -2.01 9.64
C SER A 160 11.99 -2.41 9.39
N GLY A 161 12.19 -3.44 8.56
CA GLY A 161 13.51 -3.75 7.99
C GLY A 161 14.11 -2.60 7.17
N SER A 162 13.26 -1.72 6.59
CA SER A 162 13.72 -0.54 5.86
C SER A 162 14.43 0.50 6.75
N SER A 163 14.18 0.50 8.07
CA SER A 163 14.83 1.41 9.01
C SER A 163 16.36 1.24 9.07
N ILE A 164 16.89 0.07 8.67
CA ILE A 164 18.34 -0.16 8.54
C ILE A 164 18.94 0.82 7.54
N ILE A 165 18.24 1.10 6.44
CA ILE A 165 18.67 2.06 5.41
C ILE A 165 18.66 3.47 5.97
N THR A 166 17.63 3.84 6.73
CA THR A 166 17.56 5.16 7.37
C THR A 166 18.69 5.35 8.37
N ALA A 167 18.96 4.34 9.19
CA ALA A 167 20.06 4.38 10.17
C ALA A 167 21.41 4.57 9.48
N PHE A 168 21.70 3.80 8.44
CA PHE A 168 22.91 3.96 7.63
C PHE A 168 23.04 5.37 7.04
N LEU A 169 21.97 5.89 6.44
CA LEU A 169 21.99 7.24 5.86
C LEU A 169 22.24 8.31 6.94
N LEU A 170 21.66 8.16 8.13
CA LEU A 170 21.92 9.05 9.26
C LEU A 170 23.40 9.00 9.70
N GLU A 171 24.01 7.80 9.76
CA GLU A 171 25.43 7.64 10.09
C GLU A 171 26.36 8.28 9.04
N THR A 172 25.97 8.28 7.76
CA THR A 172 26.71 9.00 6.70
C THR A 172 26.55 10.53 6.74
N GLY A 173 25.85 11.07 7.75
CA GLY A 173 25.67 12.50 7.96
C GLY A 173 24.49 13.13 7.18
N ARG A 174 23.59 12.32 6.60
CA ARG A 174 22.36 12.86 5.97
C ARG A 174 21.44 13.45 7.04
N SER A 175 20.72 14.51 6.67
CA SER A 175 19.64 15.03 7.51
C SER A 175 18.54 13.97 7.69
N LEU A 176 17.88 13.98 8.85
CA LEU A 176 16.82 13.02 9.17
C LEU A 176 15.73 12.95 8.09
N VAL A 177 15.26 14.11 7.63
CA VAL A 177 14.25 14.20 6.57
C VAL A 177 14.78 13.60 5.26
N GLY A 178 16.04 13.89 4.91
CA GLY A 178 16.66 13.35 3.70
C GLY A 178 16.85 11.83 3.76
N ALA A 179 17.23 11.30 4.94
CA ALA A 179 17.38 9.87 5.16
C ALA A 179 16.04 9.14 5.01
N VAL A 180 15.00 9.59 5.72
CA VAL A 180 13.66 8.97 5.66
C VAL A 180 13.06 9.05 4.26
N LEU A 181 13.17 10.19 3.57
CA LEU A 181 12.68 10.32 2.20
C LEU A 181 13.40 9.38 1.23
N THR A 182 14.72 9.25 1.37
CA THR A 182 15.51 8.36 0.50
C THR A 182 15.14 6.90 0.75
N THR A 183 15.05 6.49 2.02
CA THR A 183 14.60 5.16 2.40
C THR A 183 13.22 4.85 1.84
N ASN A 184 12.24 5.74 2.04
CA ASN A 184 10.88 5.53 1.55
C ASN A 184 10.84 5.50 0.02
N PHE A 185 11.61 6.34 -0.67
CA PHE A 185 11.66 6.34 -2.13
C PHE A 185 12.23 5.04 -2.71
N ILE A 186 13.04 4.29 -1.96
CA ILE A 186 13.56 2.98 -2.39
C ILE A 186 12.61 1.86 -1.96
N ALA A 187 12.22 1.84 -0.69
CA ALA A 187 11.48 0.73 -0.09
C ALA A 187 9.99 0.73 -0.47
N GLU A 188 9.33 1.90 -0.49
CA GLU A 188 7.89 1.98 -0.76
C GLU A 188 7.52 1.53 -2.18
N PRO A 189 8.23 1.92 -3.26
CA PRO A 189 7.93 1.39 -4.58
C PRO A 189 8.03 -0.12 -4.68
N LEU A 190 9.11 -0.71 -4.12
CA LEU A 190 9.29 -2.16 -4.11
C LEU A 190 8.13 -2.84 -3.39
N ASP A 191 7.79 -2.35 -2.20
CA ASP A 191 6.72 -2.91 -1.38
C ASP A 191 5.35 -2.78 -2.04
N LYS A 192 4.98 -1.59 -2.52
CA LYS A 192 3.63 -1.33 -3.06
C LYS A 192 3.43 -1.87 -4.46
N ILE A 193 4.49 -2.01 -5.27
CA ILE A 193 4.44 -2.77 -6.53
C ILE A 193 4.24 -4.25 -6.23
N ALA A 194 5.03 -4.84 -5.32
CA ALA A 194 4.89 -6.25 -4.97
C ALA A 194 3.51 -6.55 -4.37
N THR A 195 3.04 -5.73 -3.43
CA THR A 195 1.71 -5.82 -2.82
C THR A 195 0.60 -5.75 -3.87
N SER A 196 0.69 -4.82 -4.82
CA SER A 196 -0.32 -4.66 -5.87
C SER A 196 -0.33 -5.84 -6.84
N LEU A 197 0.84 -6.35 -7.22
CA LEU A 197 0.96 -7.53 -8.07
C LEU A 197 0.49 -8.81 -7.37
N LEU A 198 0.72 -8.95 -6.06
CA LEU A 198 0.17 -10.06 -5.27
C LEU A 198 -1.35 -10.00 -5.20
N ALA A 199 -1.92 -8.81 -4.94
CA ALA A 199 -3.37 -8.63 -5.00
C ALA A 199 -3.92 -8.94 -6.40
N PHE A 200 -3.21 -8.54 -7.47
CA PHE A 200 -3.55 -8.88 -8.85
C PHE A 200 -3.53 -10.39 -9.09
N ALA A 201 -2.49 -11.10 -8.69
CA ALA A 201 -2.40 -12.55 -8.85
C ALA A 201 -3.51 -13.29 -8.09
N ILE A 202 -3.83 -12.84 -6.86
CA ILE A 202 -4.94 -13.40 -6.08
C ILE A 202 -6.27 -13.20 -6.82
N ILE A 203 -6.54 -11.97 -7.29
CA ILE A 203 -7.78 -11.64 -7.98
C ILE A 203 -7.89 -12.39 -9.32
N ASP A 204 -6.78 -12.50 -10.05
CA ASP A 204 -6.72 -13.25 -11.29
C ASP A 204 -6.96 -14.75 -11.07
N GLY A 205 -6.54 -15.31 -9.93
CA GLY A 205 -6.89 -16.66 -9.52
C GLY A 205 -8.39 -16.90 -9.30
N LEU A 206 -9.20 -15.85 -9.10
CA LEU A 206 -10.64 -15.97 -8.83
C LEU A 206 -11.45 -16.22 -10.11
N SER A 207 -12.52 -17.01 -9.97
CA SER A 207 -13.47 -17.25 -11.07
C SER A 207 -14.31 -16.00 -11.37
N ALA A 208 -14.70 -15.80 -12.63
CA ALA A 208 -15.58 -14.69 -13.02
C ALA A 208 -16.91 -14.68 -12.24
N ARG A 209 -17.42 -15.87 -11.89
CA ARG A 209 -18.63 -16.04 -11.06
C ARG A 209 -18.45 -15.57 -9.62
N TYR A 210 -17.23 -15.65 -9.09
CA TYR A 210 -16.92 -15.13 -7.76
C TYR A 210 -16.78 -13.61 -7.81
N LEU A 211 -16.06 -13.08 -8.80
CA LEU A 211 -15.88 -11.64 -8.99
C LEU A 211 -17.20 -10.89 -9.23
N SER A 212 -18.14 -11.50 -9.95
CA SER A 212 -19.47 -10.90 -10.21
C SER A 212 -20.33 -10.69 -8.95
N ARG A 213 -19.91 -11.22 -7.80
CA ARG A 213 -20.60 -11.01 -6.51
C ARG A 213 -20.18 -9.72 -5.82
N PHE A 214 -19.06 -9.12 -6.23
CA PHE A 214 -18.55 -7.88 -5.68
C PHE A 214 -19.03 -6.69 -6.49
N PRO A 215 -19.15 -5.50 -5.88
CA PRO A 215 -19.79 -4.37 -6.53
C PRO A 215 -18.98 -3.82 -7.71
N ARG A 216 -17.66 -4.10 -7.76
CA ARG A 216 -16.76 -3.64 -8.81
C ARG A 216 -15.86 -4.77 -9.34
N GLY A 217 -16.40 -5.99 -9.43
CA GLY A 217 -15.66 -7.14 -9.98
C GLY A 217 -15.14 -6.90 -11.41
N GLU A 218 -15.80 -6.02 -12.17
CA GLU A 218 -15.38 -5.59 -13.51
C GLU A 218 -14.02 -4.90 -13.56
N ASN A 219 -13.56 -4.29 -12.45
CA ASN A 219 -12.27 -3.61 -12.37
C ASN A 219 -11.09 -4.57 -12.56
N ALA A 220 -11.29 -5.86 -12.28
CA ALA A 220 -10.26 -6.88 -12.34
C ALA A 220 -10.46 -7.91 -13.46
N ALA A 221 -11.37 -7.63 -14.40
CA ALA A 221 -11.52 -8.45 -15.59
C ALA A 221 -10.32 -8.23 -16.53
N VAL A 222 -9.33 -9.12 -16.44
CA VAL A 222 -8.18 -9.18 -17.36
C VAL A 222 -8.67 -9.46 -18.79
N GLU A 223 -8.02 -8.86 -19.78
CA GLU A 223 -8.34 -9.07 -21.20
C GLU A 223 -8.25 -10.57 -21.57
N LYS A 224 -9.33 -11.11 -22.18
CA LYS A 224 -9.45 -12.54 -22.50
C LYS A 224 -8.28 -12.99 -23.38
N GLY A 225 -7.55 -14.02 -22.94
CA GLY A 225 -6.52 -14.71 -23.73
C GLY A 225 -5.11 -14.73 -23.13
N GLN A 226 -4.82 -13.94 -22.09
CA GLN A 226 -3.46 -13.86 -21.51
C GLN A 226 -3.39 -14.11 -20.00
N LYS A 227 -4.47 -14.58 -19.39
CA LYS A 227 -4.65 -14.69 -17.93
C LYS A 227 -3.47 -15.40 -17.22
N GLN A 228 -3.16 -16.62 -17.65
CA GLN A 228 -2.08 -17.43 -17.06
C GLN A 228 -0.69 -16.81 -17.26
N THR A 229 -0.41 -16.24 -18.44
CA THR A 229 0.87 -15.57 -18.73
C THR A 229 1.06 -14.33 -17.87
N GLN A 230 0.03 -13.50 -17.71
CA GLN A 230 0.10 -12.30 -16.88
C GLN A 230 0.29 -12.64 -15.39
N MET A 231 -0.39 -13.68 -14.89
CA MET A 231 -0.21 -14.18 -13.53
C MET A 231 1.23 -14.66 -13.30
N ILE A 232 1.79 -15.45 -14.22
CA ILE A 232 3.18 -15.91 -14.12
C ILE A 232 4.16 -14.73 -14.12
N ILE A 233 3.98 -13.76 -15.03
CA ILE A 233 4.83 -12.56 -15.06
C ILE A 233 4.72 -11.78 -13.75
N ALA A 234 3.51 -11.56 -13.24
CA ALA A 234 3.31 -10.86 -11.97
C ALA A 234 4.03 -11.56 -10.81
N LEU A 235 3.90 -12.89 -10.70
CA LEU A 235 4.58 -13.67 -9.66
C LEU A 235 6.10 -13.64 -9.82
N VAL A 236 6.62 -13.76 -11.05
CA VAL A 236 8.06 -13.66 -11.32
C VAL A 236 8.58 -12.28 -10.93
N VAL A 237 7.87 -11.21 -11.30
CA VAL A 237 8.24 -9.84 -10.92
C VAL A 237 8.22 -9.66 -9.40
N VAL A 238 7.21 -10.18 -8.71
CA VAL A 238 7.16 -10.15 -7.23
C VAL A 238 8.36 -10.86 -6.63
N VAL A 239 8.70 -12.06 -7.10
CA VAL A 239 9.86 -12.81 -6.62
C VAL A 239 11.15 -12.02 -6.87
N LEU A 240 11.31 -11.45 -8.06
CA LEU A 240 12.48 -10.63 -8.38
C LEU A 240 12.59 -9.37 -7.50
N LEU A 241 11.47 -8.70 -7.21
CA LEU A 241 11.44 -7.54 -6.32
C LEU A 241 11.78 -7.91 -4.87
N ILE A 242 11.26 -9.03 -4.38
CA ILE A 242 11.56 -9.53 -3.03
C ILE A 242 13.03 -9.93 -2.93
N LEU A 243 13.57 -10.64 -3.93
CA LEU A 243 14.99 -11.01 -3.98
C LEU A 243 15.88 -9.77 -4.08
N PHE A 244 15.52 -8.79 -4.92
CA PHE A 244 16.21 -7.51 -4.99
C PHE A 244 16.21 -6.82 -3.61
N GLY A 245 15.06 -6.79 -2.95
CA GLY A 245 14.92 -6.33 -1.58
C GLY A 245 15.93 -7.02 -0.64
N ILE A 246 15.87 -8.34 -0.56
CA ILE A 246 16.67 -9.14 0.40
C ILE A 246 18.17 -9.06 0.14
N PHE A 247 18.61 -9.13 -1.12
CA PHE A 247 20.03 -9.28 -1.45
C PHE A 247 20.74 -7.96 -1.76
N ILE A 248 20.06 -7.00 -2.36
CA ILE A 248 20.70 -5.78 -2.87
C ILE A 248 20.58 -4.63 -1.86
N LEU A 249 19.46 -4.47 -1.16
CA LEU A 249 19.35 -3.36 -0.19
C LEU A 249 20.34 -3.49 0.99
N PRO A 250 20.51 -4.65 1.64
CA PRO A 250 21.48 -4.78 2.72
C PRO A 250 22.93 -4.62 2.26
N SER A 251 23.26 -5.01 1.02
CA SER A 251 24.61 -4.88 0.48
C SER A 251 24.98 -3.46 0.08
N LEU A 252 24.00 -2.61 -0.24
CA LEU A 252 24.21 -1.18 -0.48
C LEU A 252 24.40 -0.38 0.82
N THR A 253 23.97 -0.92 1.97
CA THR A 253 24.07 -0.27 3.29
C THR A 253 25.19 -0.85 4.18
N ALA A 254 25.91 -1.87 3.72
CA ALA A 254 26.98 -2.54 4.46
C ALA A 254 28.40 -2.14 4.01
N GLY A 255 28.52 -1.08 3.22
CA GLY A 255 29.78 -0.53 2.69
C GLY A 255 30.18 0.78 3.34
#